data_AF-A0A0F5V6S9-F1
#
_entry.id   AF-A0A0F5V6S9-F1
#
_cell.length_a   1.000
_cell.length_b   1.000
_cell.length_c   1.000
_cell.angle_alpha   90.00
_cell.angle_beta   90.00
_cell.angle_gamma   90.00
#
_symmetry.space_group_name_H-M   'P 1'
#
loop_
_entity.id
_entity.type
_entity.pdbx_description
1 polymer ?
#
loop_
_entity_poly.entity_id
_entity_poly.type
_entity_poly.pdbx_seq_one_letter_code
_entity_poly.pdbx_strand_id
1 'polypeptide(L)'
;MIGVLASLSFTVQAGWFESKEVNYLKQARLQLCADHTVEDMATSFLSDPEWEYGESEDGERFINLEGGLTFHDKPATALMQFMINPDTSVEFNALEFNGIPQSLMIASALLEKMCSSARENASYTSQPQDTASIERTLATVYGLDTFGEEGLLIRTDQGEFRMNLAAMTEPELNILKLAAFSASSLCFIGQNAIYKDSVEQSC
;
A
#
# COMPACT_ATOMS: atom_id res chain seq x y z
N MET A 1 -36.85 23.04 -31.54
CA MET A 1 -35.80 22.80 -30.53
C MET A 1 -35.06 21.56 -30.95
N ILE A 2 -33.84 21.72 -31.49
CA ILE A 2 -32.95 20.63 -31.85
C ILE A 2 -31.95 20.53 -30.70
N GLY A 3 -32.05 19.48 -29.90
CA GLY A 3 -31.10 19.19 -28.82
C GLY A 3 -29.82 18.65 -29.43
N VAL A 4 -28.74 19.41 -29.33
CA VAL A 4 -27.40 18.94 -29.67
C VAL A 4 -26.85 18.24 -28.43
N LEU A 5 -26.73 16.92 -28.50
CA LEU A 5 -25.96 16.11 -27.57
C LEU A 5 -24.48 16.46 -27.77
N ALA A 6 -23.92 17.27 -26.86
CA ALA A 6 -22.49 17.52 -26.80
C ALA A 6 -21.80 16.27 -26.25
N SER A 7 -21.19 15.49 -27.15
CA SER A 7 -20.27 14.42 -26.79
C SER A 7 -18.96 15.03 -26.30
N LEU A 8 -18.75 15.04 -24.98
CA LEU A 8 -17.47 15.39 -24.37
C LEU A 8 -16.42 14.38 -24.84
N SER A 9 -15.58 14.81 -25.78
CA SER A 9 -14.43 14.04 -26.24
C SER A 9 -13.21 14.54 -25.48
N PHE A 10 -12.81 13.81 -24.44
CA PHE A 10 -11.54 14.07 -23.76
C PHE A 10 -10.41 13.65 -24.71
N THR A 11 -9.63 14.62 -25.20
CA THR A 11 -8.39 14.31 -25.93
C THR A 11 -7.32 13.98 -24.91
N VAL A 12 -7.15 12.69 -24.62
CA VAL A 12 -6.01 12.18 -23.85
C VAL A 12 -4.76 12.37 -24.71
N GLN A 13 -3.97 13.40 -24.39
CA GLN A 13 -2.63 13.54 -24.95
C GLN A 13 -1.67 12.77 -24.04
N ALA A 14 -1.49 11.48 -24.37
CA ALA A 14 -0.47 10.63 -23.77
C ALA A 14 0.93 11.12 -24.16
N GLY A 15 1.46 12.09 -23.40
CA GLY A 15 2.84 12.52 -23.46
C GLY A 15 3.72 11.61 -22.59
N TRP A 16 4.66 10.91 -23.21
CA TRP A 16 5.66 10.02 -22.58
C TRP A 16 6.73 10.75 -21.72
N PHE A 17 6.42 11.92 -21.17
CA PHE A 17 7.26 12.60 -20.19
C PHE A 17 6.38 12.87 -18.96
N GLU A 18 6.71 12.27 -17.82
CA GLU A 18 6.09 12.66 -16.55
C GLU A 18 6.16 14.18 -16.41
N SER A 19 5.01 14.82 -16.20
CA SER A 19 4.95 16.27 -16.11
C SER A 19 5.72 16.76 -14.87
N LYS A 20 6.17 18.03 -14.90
CA LYS A 20 6.86 18.62 -13.74
C LYS A 20 5.93 18.67 -12.52
N GLU A 21 4.65 18.78 -12.79
CA GLU A 21 3.53 18.78 -11.89
C GLU A 21 3.39 17.42 -11.17
N VAL A 22 3.39 16.31 -11.92
CA VAL A 22 3.39 14.96 -11.33
C VAL A 22 4.60 14.77 -10.43
N ASN A 23 5.79 15.13 -10.90
CA ASN A 23 7.01 15.04 -10.10
C ASN A 23 6.96 15.88 -8.82
N TYR A 24 6.36 17.07 -8.88
CA TYR A 24 6.15 17.91 -7.71
C TYR A 24 5.23 17.22 -6.70
N LEU A 25 4.09 16.69 -7.14
CA LEU A 25 3.15 15.99 -6.28
C LEU A 25 3.77 14.76 -5.62
N LYS A 26 4.48 13.95 -6.41
CA LYS A 26 5.20 12.76 -5.93
C LYS A 26 6.12 13.09 -4.76
N GLN A 27 6.81 14.23 -4.80
CA GLN A 27 7.74 14.69 -3.77
C GLN A 27 7.06 15.46 -2.61
N ALA A 28 5.79 15.83 -2.77
CA ALA A 28 5.04 16.57 -1.76
C ALA A 28 4.83 15.72 -0.49
N ARG A 29 4.53 16.40 0.61
CA ARG A 29 4.24 15.79 1.91
C ARG A 29 2.92 16.31 2.42
N LEU A 30 1.98 15.40 2.64
CA LEU A 30 0.69 15.74 3.21
C LEU A 30 0.85 16.04 4.69
N GLN A 31 0.05 16.96 5.24
CA GLN A 31 0.12 17.28 6.68
C GLN A 31 -0.13 16.05 7.58
N LEU A 32 -0.99 15.13 7.14
CA LEU A 32 -1.29 13.88 7.82
C LEU A 32 -0.13 12.87 7.79
N CYS A 33 0.84 13.05 6.89
CA CYS A 33 1.99 12.17 6.68
C CYS A 33 3.26 12.97 6.38
N ALA A 34 3.64 13.88 7.28
CA ALA A 34 4.75 14.81 7.05
C ALA A 34 6.14 14.13 6.96
N ASP A 35 6.24 12.85 7.31
CA ASP A 35 7.45 12.04 7.28
C ASP A 35 7.66 11.26 5.97
N HIS A 36 6.63 11.08 5.15
CA HIS A 36 6.68 10.36 3.87
C HIS A 36 6.17 11.19 2.70
N THR A 37 6.69 10.92 1.51
CA THR A 37 6.23 11.59 0.29
C THR A 37 4.93 10.96 -0.22
N VAL A 38 4.18 11.66 -1.10
CA VAL A 38 2.98 11.09 -1.72
C VAL A 38 3.33 9.86 -2.56
N GLU A 39 4.48 9.84 -3.22
CA GLU A 39 4.96 8.65 -3.94
C GLU A 39 5.17 7.46 -3.00
N ASP A 40 5.81 7.68 -1.83
CA ASP A 40 6.01 6.61 -0.83
C ASP A 40 4.65 6.06 -0.36
N MET A 41 3.68 6.94 -0.11
CA MET A 41 2.32 6.57 0.29
C MET A 41 1.58 5.80 -0.81
N ALA A 42 1.69 6.24 -2.07
CA ALA A 42 1.03 5.61 -3.21
C ALA A 42 1.60 4.22 -3.47
N THR A 43 2.92 4.12 -3.60
CA THR A 43 3.62 2.88 -3.94
C THR A 43 3.62 1.84 -2.81
N SER A 44 3.47 2.28 -1.55
CA SER A 44 3.34 1.36 -0.42
C SER A 44 2.00 0.66 -0.33
N PHE A 45 0.93 1.31 -0.81
CA PHE A 45 -0.45 0.88 -0.54
C PHE A 45 -1.24 0.51 -1.79
N LEU A 46 -1.09 1.24 -2.89
CA LEU A 46 -1.80 0.98 -4.13
C LEU A 46 -1.05 -0.05 -4.97
N SER A 47 -1.82 -0.94 -5.61
CA SER A 47 -1.32 -1.81 -6.67
C SER A 47 -1.23 -1.02 -7.97
N ASP A 48 -0.07 -1.08 -8.62
CA ASP A 48 0.20 -0.43 -9.92
C ASP A 48 -0.25 1.04 -9.98
N PRO A 49 0.30 1.93 -9.14
CA PRO A 49 -0.11 3.33 -9.12
C PRO A 49 0.27 4.04 -10.42
N GLU A 50 -0.70 4.70 -11.04
CA GLU A 50 -0.56 5.47 -12.27
C GLU A 50 -0.91 6.94 -12.03
N TRP A 51 -0.18 7.84 -12.70
CA TRP A 51 -0.30 9.29 -12.50
C TRP A 51 -0.63 9.98 -13.81
N GLU A 52 -1.70 10.77 -13.80
CA GLU A 52 -2.13 11.54 -14.96
C GLU A 52 -2.28 13.02 -14.60
N TYR A 53 -1.60 13.89 -15.34
CA TYR A 53 -1.82 15.33 -15.25
C TYR A 53 -2.95 15.75 -16.19
N GLY A 54 -3.82 16.63 -15.70
CA GLY A 54 -4.88 17.25 -16.48
C GLY A 54 -5.00 18.75 -16.22
N GLU A 55 -5.65 19.42 -17.17
CA GLU A 55 -6.04 20.83 -17.05
C GLU A 55 -7.49 20.96 -17.52
N SER A 56 -8.34 21.61 -16.72
CA SER A 56 -9.74 21.87 -17.05
C SER A 56 -9.86 22.98 -18.10
N GLU A 57 -11.04 23.13 -18.71
CA GLU A 57 -11.32 24.23 -19.64
C GLU A 57 -11.18 25.61 -18.98
N ASP A 58 -11.37 25.67 -17.66
CA ASP A 58 -11.24 26.87 -16.84
C ASP A 58 -9.78 27.13 -16.40
N GLY A 59 -8.83 26.30 -16.84
CA GLY A 59 -7.39 26.40 -16.54
C GLY A 59 -7.01 25.85 -15.16
N GLU A 60 -7.90 25.08 -14.52
CA GLU A 60 -7.60 24.41 -13.26
C GLU A 60 -6.72 23.19 -13.52
N ARG A 61 -5.60 23.11 -12.82
CA ARG A 61 -4.63 22.03 -12.99
C ARG A 61 -4.83 20.98 -11.92
N PHE A 62 -4.87 19.72 -12.32
CA PHE A 62 -5.06 18.60 -11.41
C PHE A 62 -4.17 17.42 -11.78
N ILE A 63 -3.99 16.53 -10.82
CA ILE A 63 -3.34 15.24 -11.01
C ILE A 63 -4.26 14.16 -10.47
N ASN A 64 -4.50 13.14 -11.29
CA ASN A 64 -5.14 11.91 -10.86
C ASN A 64 -4.05 10.88 -10.51
N LEU A 65 -4.18 10.29 -9.33
CA LEU A 65 -3.48 9.09 -8.90
C LEU A 65 -4.49 7.94 -8.94
N GLU A 66 -4.31 7.02 -9.88
CA GLU A 66 -5.11 5.80 -9.99
C GLU A 66 -4.32 4.60 -9.47
N GLY A 67 -4.99 3.62 -8.87
CA GLY A 67 -4.37 2.36 -8.47
C GLY A 67 -5.34 1.37 -7.85
N GLY A 68 -4.97 0.09 -7.85
CA GLY A 68 -5.75 -0.97 -7.23
C GLY A 68 -5.62 -0.98 -5.71
N LEU A 69 -6.69 -1.32 -5.00
CA LEU A 69 -6.69 -1.58 -3.57
C LEU A 69 -7.76 -2.61 -3.17
N THR A 70 -7.73 -3.05 -1.92
CA THR A 70 -8.80 -3.85 -1.33
C THR A 70 -9.70 -2.97 -0.45
N PHE A 71 -11.00 -2.99 -0.74
CA PHE A 71 -12.03 -2.28 0.04
C PHE A 71 -13.15 -3.24 0.42
N HIS A 72 -13.37 -3.45 1.72
CA HIS A 72 -14.29 -4.48 2.23
C HIS A 72 -14.03 -5.87 1.63
N ASP A 73 -12.77 -6.30 1.67
CA ASP A 73 -12.30 -7.61 1.17
C ASP A 73 -12.58 -7.85 -0.31
N LYS A 74 -12.80 -6.77 -1.07
CA LYS A 74 -13.04 -6.80 -2.51
C LYS A 74 -12.05 -5.91 -3.23
N PRO A 75 -11.52 -6.35 -4.38
CA PRO A 75 -10.70 -5.50 -5.21
C PRO A 75 -11.51 -4.30 -5.69
N ALA A 76 -10.90 -3.12 -5.64
CA ALA A 76 -11.43 -1.88 -6.15
C ALA A 76 -10.31 -1.07 -6.79
N THR A 77 -10.67 -0.24 -7.76
CA THR A 77 -9.79 0.78 -8.32
C THR A 77 -10.07 2.10 -7.62
N ALA A 78 -9.05 2.71 -7.05
CA ALA A 78 -9.13 4.05 -6.48
C ALA A 78 -8.62 5.07 -7.48
N LEU A 79 -9.32 6.20 -7.59
CA LEU A 79 -8.86 7.40 -8.26
C LEU A 79 -8.87 8.55 -7.26
N MET A 80 -7.69 9.01 -6.88
CA MET A 80 -7.49 10.19 -6.03
C MET A 80 -7.11 11.37 -6.89
N GLN A 81 -7.84 12.48 -6.76
CA GLN A 81 -7.54 13.71 -7.48
C GLN A 81 -6.96 14.76 -6.53
N PHE A 82 -5.89 15.39 -6.98
CA PHE A 82 -5.23 16.50 -6.32
C PHE A 82 -5.27 17.73 -7.22
N MET A 83 -5.62 18.88 -6.65
CA MET A 83 -5.60 20.18 -7.33
C MET A 83 -4.26 20.87 -7.09
N ILE A 84 -3.72 21.52 -8.12
CA ILE A 84 -2.48 22.28 -8.05
C ILE A 84 -2.80 23.77 -8.08
N ASN A 85 -2.66 24.40 -6.92
CA ASN A 85 -2.86 25.83 -6.78
C ASN A 85 -1.82 26.65 -7.57
N PRO A 86 -2.10 27.92 -7.88
CA PRO A 86 -1.16 28.80 -8.59
C PRO A 86 0.17 29.00 -7.85
N ASP A 87 0.15 28.91 -6.52
CA ASP A 87 1.34 29.00 -5.65
C ASP A 87 2.08 27.67 -5.51
N THR A 88 1.73 26.67 -6.33
CA THR A 88 2.23 25.29 -6.35
C THR A 88 1.80 24.43 -5.17
N SER A 89 1.03 24.93 -4.21
CA SER A 89 0.47 24.07 -3.18
C SER A 89 -0.51 23.04 -3.77
N VAL A 90 -0.59 21.88 -3.14
CA VAL A 90 -1.43 20.76 -3.59
C VAL A 90 -2.50 20.53 -2.54
N GLU A 91 -3.74 20.41 -3.01
CA GLU A 91 -4.89 20.09 -2.18
C GLU A 91 -5.58 18.82 -2.67
N PHE A 92 -5.99 17.97 -1.74
CA PHE A 92 -6.87 16.86 -2.07
C PHE A 92 -8.22 17.41 -2.53
N ASN A 93 -8.74 16.88 -3.65
CA ASN A 93 -10.00 17.33 -4.22
C ASN A 93 -11.09 16.25 -4.18
N ALA A 94 -10.79 15.06 -4.68
CA ALA A 94 -11.77 14.00 -4.81
C ALA A 94 -11.15 12.61 -4.65
N LEU A 95 -11.99 11.66 -4.22
CA LEU A 95 -11.68 10.24 -4.21
C LEU A 95 -12.86 9.50 -4.86
N GLU A 96 -12.56 8.56 -5.74
CA GLU A 96 -13.53 7.65 -6.32
C GLU A 96 -13.08 6.20 -6.12
N PHE A 97 -14.04 5.30 -5.89
CA PHE A 97 -13.81 3.85 -6.00
C PHE A 97 -14.66 3.31 -7.13
N ASN A 98 -14.02 2.69 -8.13
CA ASN A 98 -14.68 2.18 -9.34
C ASN A 98 -15.57 3.24 -10.04
N GLY A 99 -15.11 4.50 -10.08
CA GLY A 99 -15.86 5.63 -10.64
C GLY A 99 -17.00 6.16 -9.75
N ILE A 100 -17.10 5.70 -8.50
CA ILE A 100 -18.11 6.17 -7.54
C ILE A 100 -17.45 7.12 -6.54
N PRO A 101 -17.85 8.40 -6.49
CA PRO A 101 -17.33 9.36 -5.52
C PRO A 101 -17.48 8.91 -4.07
N GLN A 102 -16.42 9.10 -3.30
CA GLN A 102 -16.34 8.76 -1.89
C GLN A 102 -16.41 10.00 -1.01
N SER A 103 -16.84 9.81 0.23
CA SER A 103 -16.89 10.91 1.21
C SER A 103 -15.48 11.32 1.67
N LEU A 104 -15.34 12.57 2.13
CA LEU A 104 -14.10 13.06 2.73
C LEU A 104 -13.62 12.17 3.90
N MET A 105 -14.54 11.58 4.68
CA MET A 105 -14.19 10.65 5.75
C MET A 105 -13.46 9.41 5.23
N ILE A 106 -13.92 8.85 4.11
CA ILE A 106 -13.28 7.69 3.47
C ILE A 106 -11.94 8.09 2.86
N ALA A 107 -11.85 9.28 2.26
CA ALA A 107 -10.59 9.81 1.75
C ALA A 107 -9.54 9.99 2.85
N SER A 108 -9.90 10.60 3.98
CA SER A 108 -8.99 10.74 5.12
C SER A 108 -8.53 9.38 5.65
N ALA A 109 -9.45 8.42 5.82
CA ALA A 109 -9.12 7.08 6.28
C ALA A 109 -8.17 6.35 5.31
N LEU A 110 -8.37 6.51 4.00
CA LEU A 110 -7.47 5.95 2.99
C LEU A 110 -6.07 6.57 3.10
N LEU A 111 -5.97 7.90 3.16
CA LEU A 111 -4.68 8.59 3.27
C LEU A 111 -3.94 8.23 4.57
N GLU A 112 -4.64 8.06 5.68
CA GLU A 112 -4.06 7.55 6.94
C GLU A 112 -3.53 6.12 6.82
N LYS A 113 -4.27 5.24 6.14
CA LYS A 113 -3.83 3.86 5.86
C LYS A 113 -2.61 3.83 4.95
N MET A 114 -2.59 4.63 3.88
CA MET A 114 -1.43 4.78 2.99
C MET A 114 -0.21 5.30 3.75
N CYS A 115 -0.39 6.27 4.64
CA CYS A 115 0.70 6.79 5.48
C CYS A 115 1.25 5.71 6.43
N SER A 116 0.35 4.93 7.05
CA SER A 116 0.74 3.86 7.95
C SER A 116 1.53 2.77 7.21
N SER A 117 1.07 2.40 6.01
CA SER A 117 1.77 1.50 5.11
C SER A 117 3.15 2.03 4.70
N ALA A 118 3.28 3.32 4.36
CA ALA A 118 4.57 3.94 4.06
C ALA A 118 5.55 3.89 5.25
N ARG A 119 5.07 4.10 6.48
CA ARG A 119 5.88 4.00 7.70
C ARG A 119 6.33 2.58 8.00
N GLU A 120 5.45 1.61 7.81
CA GLU A 120 5.78 0.19 7.94
C GLU A 120 6.83 -0.22 6.90
N ASN A 121 6.65 0.20 5.65
CA ASN A 121 7.63 -0.01 4.59
C ASN A 121 8.96 0.71 4.86
N ALA A 122 8.97 1.93 5.38
CA ALA A 122 10.23 2.62 5.73
C ALA A 122 10.95 2.02 6.95
N SER A 123 10.18 1.43 7.87
CA SER A 123 10.74 0.61 8.97
C SER A 123 11.40 -0.67 8.42
N TYR A 124 10.98 -1.12 7.24
CA TYR A 124 11.60 -2.21 6.49
C TYR A 124 12.85 -1.74 5.71
N THR A 125 12.81 -0.56 5.08
CA THR A 125 13.90 -0.03 4.22
C THR A 125 15.06 0.63 4.97
N SER A 126 14.94 0.85 6.29
CA SER A 126 16.03 1.38 7.14
C SER A 126 16.96 0.29 7.72
N GLN A 127 16.74 -0.97 7.37
CA GLN A 127 17.73 -2.05 7.50
C GLN A 127 18.51 -2.13 6.17
N PRO A 128 19.86 -2.26 6.19
CA PRO A 128 20.65 -2.26 4.96
C PRO A 128 20.19 -3.36 4.00
N GLN A 129 19.58 -2.97 2.88
CA GLN A 129 19.37 -3.83 1.72
C GLN A 129 20.72 -4.03 1.01
N ASP A 130 21.41 -5.10 1.34
CA ASP A 130 22.53 -5.64 0.57
C ASP A 130 22.16 -7.07 0.17
N THR A 131 21.97 -7.30 -1.13
CA THR A 131 21.83 -8.60 -1.83
C THR A 131 21.11 -9.74 -1.11
N ALA A 132 19.91 -10.08 -1.58
CA ALA A 132 19.11 -11.26 -1.23
C ALA A 132 19.90 -12.46 -0.63
N SER A 133 20.01 -12.51 0.69
CA SER A 133 20.12 -13.77 1.43
C SER A 133 18.80 -14.00 2.13
N ILE A 134 17.98 -14.90 1.58
CA ILE A 134 16.79 -15.41 2.25
C ILE A 134 17.24 -15.98 3.60
N GLU A 135 16.88 -15.32 4.69
CA GLU A 135 17.28 -15.73 6.03
C GLU A 135 16.41 -16.90 6.46
N ARG A 136 17.05 -18.05 6.72
CA ARG A 136 16.42 -19.22 7.32
C ARG A 136 16.72 -19.23 8.81
N THR A 137 15.68 -19.10 9.61
CA THR A 137 15.78 -19.13 11.07
C THR A 137 15.06 -20.37 11.58
N LEU A 138 15.80 -21.29 12.18
CA LEU A 138 15.18 -22.40 12.93
C LEU A 138 14.70 -21.87 14.27
N ALA A 139 13.40 -21.96 14.55
CA ALA A 139 12.83 -21.48 15.82
C ALA A 139 11.74 -22.41 16.34
N THR A 140 11.68 -22.57 17.65
CA THR A 140 10.69 -23.35 18.39
C THR A 140 9.46 -22.52 18.65
N VAL A 141 8.29 -22.98 18.21
CA VAL A 141 7.04 -22.22 18.33
C VAL A 141 6.36 -22.49 19.66
N TYR A 142 6.04 -21.44 20.40
CA TYR A 142 5.37 -21.52 21.71
C TYR A 142 3.93 -21.00 21.71
N GLY A 143 3.57 -20.18 20.73
CA GLY A 143 2.23 -19.60 20.67
C GLY A 143 1.99 -18.81 19.41
N LEU A 144 0.71 -18.68 19.08
CA LEU A 144 0.22 -17.89 17.97
C LEU A 144 -0.80 -16.89 18.53
N ASP A 145 -0.65 -15.62 18.18
CA ASP A 145 -1.59 -14.55 18.49
C ASP A 145 -1.89 -13.76 17.22
N THR A 146 -3.01 -13.05 17.19
CA THR A 146 -3.32 -12.14 16.08
C THR A 146 -2.67 -10.78 16.32
N PHE A 147 -2.15 -10.16 15.27
CA PHE A 147 -1.63 -8.79 15.27
C PHE A 147 -2.27 -8.00 14.12
N GLY A 148 -3.06 -6.99 14.44
CA GLY A 148 -3.88 -6.31 13.43
C GLY A 148 -5.00 -7.21 12.89
N GLU A 149 -5.60 -6.84 11.75
CA GLU A 149 -6.71 -7.60 11.14
C GLU A 149 -6.21 -8.84 10.38
N GLU A 150 -5.01 -8.81 9.81
CA GLU A 150 -4.47 -9.86 8.94
C GLU A 150 -3.07 -10.36 9.34
N GLY A 151 -2.54 -9.94 10.48
CA GLY A 151 -1.21 -10.37 10.93
C GLY A 151 -1.26 -11.54 11.92
N LEU A 152 -0.32 -12.46 11.78
CA LEU A 152 -0.01 -13.49 12.76
C LEU A 152 1.23 -13.09 13.54
N LEU A 153 1.13 -13.04 14.86
CA LEU A 153 2.27 -12.98 15.77
C LEU A 153 2.59 -14.40 16.25
N ILE A 154 3.85 -14.78 16.16
CA ILE A 154 4.34 -16.12 16.46
C ILE A 154 5.38 -15.98 17.56
N ARG A 155 5.08 -16.47 18.76
CA ARG A 155 6.03 -16.46 19.87
C ARG A 155 6.99 -17.63 19.71
N THR A 156 8.29 -17.35 19.69
CA THR A 156 9.34 -18.37 19.54
C THR A 156 10.47 -18.20 20.56
N ASP A 157 11.42 -19.14 20.59
CA ASP A 157 12.68 -19.02 21.34
C ASP A 157 13.65 -17.99 20.76
N GLN A 158 13.44 -17.61 19.49
CA GLN A 158 14.20 -16.57 18.79
C GLN A 158 13.52 -15.18 18.86
N GLY A 159 12.42 -15.06 19.62
CA GLY A 159 11.63 -13.83 19.74
C GLY A 159 10.27 -13.93 19.05
N GLU A 160 9.63 -12.78 18.86
CA GLU A 160 8.33 -12.71 18.18
C GLU A 160 8.52 -12.55 16.68
N PHE A 161 7.99 -13.50 15.91
CA PHE A 161 7.92 -13.39 14.45
C PHE A 161 6.54 -12.91 14.01
N ARG A 162 6.49 -12.29 12.84
CA ARG A 162 5.29 -11.74 12.22
C ARG A 162 5.13 -12.31 10.82
N MET A 163 3.94 -12.80 10.50
CA MET A 163 3.60 -13.31 9.18
C MET A 163 2.27 -12.71 8.71
N ASN A 164 2.11 -12.52 7.40
CA ASN A 164 0.84 -12.11 6.80
C ASN A 164 -0.08 -13.34 6.68
N LEU A 165 -1.20 -13.32 7.41
CA LEU A 165 -2.18 -14.40 7.42
C LEU A 165 -2.90 -14.53 6.07
N ALA A 166 -3.10 -13.42 5.35
CA ALA A 166 -3.73 -13.41 4.02
C ALA A 166 -2.82 -13.98 2.92
N ALA A 167 -1.49 -13.94 3.12
CA ALA A 167 -0.52 -14.53 2.21
C ALA A 167 -0.16 -15.99 2.55
N MET A 168 -0.63 -16.49 3.70
CA MET A 168 -0.29 -17.81 4.22
C MET A 168 -1.17 -18.91 3.62
N THR A 169 -0.56 -20.03 3.26
CA THR A 169 -1.30 -21.20 2.79
C THR A 169 -1.87 -22.01 3.96
N GLU A 170 -3.00 -22.70 3.74
CA GLU A 170 -3.60 -23.61 4.74
C GLU A 170 -2.60 -24.66 5.30
N PRO A 171 -1.72 -25.29 4.50
CA PRO A 171 -0.68 -26.18 5.02
C PRO A 171 0.28 -25.49 5.99
N GLU A 172 0.74 -24.28 5.68
CA GLU A 172 1.64 -23.52 6.55
C GLU A 172 0.97 -23.17 7.88
N LEU A 173 -0.29 -22.71 7.81
CA LEU A 173 -1.07 -22.41 9.00
C LEU A 173 -1.29 -23.65 9.88
N ASN A 174 -1.55 -24.80 9.28
CA ASN A 174 -1.72 -26.05 10.02
C ASN A 174 -0.42 -26.53 10.69
N ILE A 175 0.72 -26.40 10.00
CA ILE A 175 2.02 -26.74 10.56
C ILE A 175 2.37 -25.80 11.72
N LEU A 176 2.08 -24.50 11.62
CA LEU A 176 2.26 -23.54 12.72
C LEU A 176 1.40 -23.86 13.93
N LYS A 177 0.11 -24.16 13.72
CA LYS A 177 -0.81 -24.57 14.80
C LYS A 177 -0.33 -25.83 15.50
N LEU A 178 0.13 -26.82 14.73
CA LEU A 178 0.68 -28.05 15.27
C LEU A 178 1.96 -27.78 16.07
N ALA A 179 2.89 -27.00 15.52
CA ALA A 179 4.15 -26.67 16.19
C ALA A 179 3.94 -25.87 17.47
N ALA A 180 2.99 -24.94 17.50
CA ALA A 180 2.62 -24.21 18.71
C ALA A 180 2.03 -25.13 19.79
N PHE A 181 1.24 -26.14 19.38
CA PHE A 181 0.68 -27.14 20.29
C PHE A 181 1.74 -28.10 20.85
N SER A 182 2.71 -28.51 20.03
CA SER A 182 3.75 -29.49 20.39
C SER A 182 5.09 -28.88 20.79
N ALA A 183 5.20 -27.55 20.86
CA ALA A 183 6.46 -26.83 21.07
C ALA A 183 7.58 -27.31 20.13
N SER A 184 7.29 -27.42 18.84
CA SER A 184 8.22 -27.96 17.83
C SER A 184 8.90 -26.86 17.03
N SER A 185 10.11 -27.15 16.55
CA SER A 185 10.89 -26.23 15.74
C SER A 185 10.47 -26.24 14.28
N LEU A 186 10.40 -25.07 13.67
CA LEU A 186 10.14 -24.87 12.25
C LEU A 186 11.21 -23.98 11.64
N CYS A 187 11.41 -24.12 10.33
CA CYS A 187 12.27 -23.23 9.57
C CYS A 187 11.46 -22.04 9.07
N PHE A 188 11.76 -20.88 9.61
CA PHE A 188 11.15 -19.63 9.21
C PHE A 188 12.00 -18.99 8.13
N ILE A 189 11.36 -18.66 7.02
CA ILE A 189 12.01 -18.11 5.85
C ILE A 189 11.53 -16.68 5.72
N GLY A 190 12.44 -15.72 5.69
CA GLY A 190 12.05 -14.33 5.58
C GLY A 190 13.18 -13.44 5.12
N GLN A 191 12.79 -12.25 4.69
CA GLN A 191 13.71 -11.21 4.30
C GLN A 191 14.31 -10.46 5.50
N ASN A 192 13.82 -10.67 6.73
CA ASN A 192 14.44 -10.14 7.94
C ASN A 192 14.20 -10.98 9.21
N ALA A 193 14.76 -10.49 10.33
CA ALA A 193 14.75 -11.18 11.62
C ALA A 193 13.36 -11.35 12.25
N ILE A 194 12.42 -10.42 11.98
CA ILE A 194 11.09 -10.36 12.63
C ILE A 194 9.99 -10.84 11.69
N TYR A 195 10.00 -10.40 10.44
CA TYR A 195 8.97 -10.70 9.44
C TYR A 195 9.39 -11.92 8.61
N LYS A 196 8.50 -12.91 8.55
CA LYS A 196 8.73 -14.18 7.85
C LYS A 196 7.73 -14.31 6.70
N ASP A 197 8.24 -14.71 5.54
CA ASP A 197 7.50 -14.87 4.30
C ASP A 197 6.84 -16.25 4.22
N SER A 198 7.52 -17.29 4.72
CA SER A 198 7.02 -18.67 4.73
C SER A 198 7.59 -19.51 5.88
N VAL A 199 7.04 -20.72 6.03
CA VAL A 199 7.47 -21.66 7.07
C VAL A 199 7.52 -23.10 6.56
N GLU A 200 8.59 -23.81 6.90
CA GLU A 200 8.83 -25.19 6.50
C GLU A 200 9.19 -26.07 7.72
N GLN A 201 9.04 -27.39 7.59
CA GLN A 201 9.40 -28.33 8.67
C GLN A 201 10.91 -28.52 8.83
N SER A 202 11.71 -28.09 7.85
CA SER A 202 13.16 -28.25 7.83
C SER A 202 13.84 -27.02 7.25
N CYS A 203 15.01 -26.67 7.82
CA CYS A 203 16.02 -25.86 7.16
C CYS A 203 17.00 -26.80 6.44
#